data_AF-A0A658NI18-F1
#
_entry.id   AF-A0A658NI18-F1
#
_cell.length_a   1.000
_cell.length_b   1.000
_cell.length_c   1.000
_cell.angle_alpha   90.00
_cell.angle_beta   90.00
_cell.angle_gamma   90.00
#
_symmetry.space_group_name_H-M   'P 1'
#
loop_
_entity.id
_entity.type
_entity.pdbx_description
1 polymer ?
#
loop_
_entity_poly.entity_id
_entity_poly.type
_entity_poly.pdbx_seq_one_letter_code
_entity_poly.pdbx_strand_id
1 'polypeptide(L)'
;MPELRVSSPAFNAGKTLELVREAHGGKAVLATFPELGVSAYSNEDLFFQDALLSRTEEALRAILSGTKALDIIVVVGAPLQI
;
A
#
# COMPACT_ATOMS: atom_id res chain seq x y z
N MET A 1 -3.86 12.34 0.08
CA MET A 1 -4.18 11.09 -0.66
C MET A 1 -2.96 10.68 -1.45
N PRO A 2 -2.58 9.38 -1.51
CA PRO A 2 -1.37 8.95 -2.21
C PRO A 2 -1.51 9.16 -3.72
N GLU A 3 -0.42 9.57 -4.38
CA GLU A 3 -0.32 9.45 -5.83
C GLU A 3 -0.25 7.95 -6.16
N LEU A 4 -1.18 7.48 -7.00
CA LEU A 4 -1.24 6.09 -7.40
C LEU A 4 -0.72 5.94 -8.84
N ARG A 5 0.13 4.93 -9.05
CA ARG A 5 0.54 4.49 -10.39
C ARG A 5 0.02 3.09 -10.65
N VAL A 6 -0.62 2.94 -11.80
CA VAL A 6 -1.14 1.66 -12.30
C VAL A 6 0.02 0.66 -12.43
N SER A 7 -0.21 -0.58 -12.02
CA SER A 7 0.76 -1.68 -12.11
C SER A 7 2.11 -1.45 -11.40
N SER A 8 2.19 -0.50 -10.46
CA SER A 8 3.42 -0.18 -9.74
C SER A 8 3.29 -0.32 -8.22
N PRO A 9 3.10 -1.55 -7.67
CA PRO A 9 2.93 -1.76 -6.23
C PRO A 9 4.03 -1.15 -5.35
N ALA A 10 5.29 -1.22 -5.78
CA ALA A 10 6.40 -0.62 -5.05
C ALA A 10 6.31 0.91 -4.96
N PHE A 11 5.87 1.58 -6.03
CA PHE A 11 5.67 3.04 -6.02
C PHE A 11 4.53 3.42 -5.07
N ASN A 12 3.41 2.71 -5.16
CA ASN A 12 2.23 2.96 -4.32
C ASN A 12 2.53 2.72 -2.84
N ALA A 13 3.29 1.67 -2.51
CA ALA A 13 3.77 1.43 -1.15
C ALA A 13 4.69 2.55 -0.64
N GLY A 14 5.58 3.06 -1.50
CA GLY A 14 6.42 4.22 -1.16
C GLY A 14 5.59 5.45 -0.81
N LYS A 15 4.59 5.80 -1.63
CA LYS A 15 3.67 6.92 -1.36
C LYS A 15 2.80 6.71 -0.13
N THR A 16 2.39 5.47 0.12
CA THR A 16 1.68 5.11 1.35
C THR A 16 2.57 5.37 2.57
N LEU A 17 3.84 4.92 2.55
CA LEU A 17 4.79 5.12 3.65
C LEU A 17 5.11 6.59 3.90
N GLU A 18 5.23 7.42 2.86
CA GLU A 18 5.39 8.88 3.00
C GLU A 18 4.23 9.47 3.82
N LEU A 19 2.99 9.13 3.47
CA LEU A 19 1.80 9.64 4.15
C LEU A 19 1.62 9.05 5.56
N VAL A 20 1.99 7.78 5.78
CA VAL A 20 1.98 7.19 7.13
C VAL A 20 2.95 7.93 8.04
N ARG A 21 4.14 8.28 7.56
CA ARG A 21 5.13 9.05 8.35
C ARG A 21 4.64 10.45 8.67
N GLU A 22 3.99 11.11 7.71
CA GLU A 22 3.36 12.41 7.93
C GLU A 22 2.24 12.31 8.98
N ALA A 23 1.34 11.34 8.85
CA ALA A 23 0.25 11.11 9.80
C ALA A 23 0.78 10.80 11.21
N HIS A 24 1.81 9.96 11.32
CA HIS A 24 2.49 9.68 12.58
C HIS A 24 3.15 10.94 13.18
N GLY A 25 3.80 11.77 12.36
CA GLY A 25 4.33 13.06 12.79
C GLY A 25 3.24 14.01 13.30
N GLY A 26 2.03 13.92 12.74
CA GLY A 26 0.82 14.57 13.22
C GLY A 26 0.16 13.91 14.45
N LYS A 27 0.78 12.88 15.04
CA LYS A 27 0.26 12.08 16.17
C LYS A 27 -1.06 11.36 15.86
N ALA A 28 -1.32 11.05 14.59
CA ALA A 28 -2.45 10.21 14.24
C ALA A 28 -2.23 8.78 14.74
N VAL A 29 -3.29 8.17 15.28
CA VAL A 29 -3.29 6.77 15.73
C VAL A 29 -3.81 5.81 14.66
N LEU A 30 -4.45 6.34 13.61
CA LEU A 30 -5.03 5.58 12.50
C LEU A 30 -4.82 6.33 11.18
N ALA A 31 -4.30 5.62 10.18
CA ALA A 31 -4.21 6.07 8.80
C ALA A 31 -4.91 5.07 7.87
N THR A 32 -5.98 5.53 7.22
CA THR A 32 -6.76 4.72 6.26
C THR A 32 -6.46 5.14 4.84
N PHE A 33 -6.24 4.16 3.97
CA PHE A 33 -5.97 4.37 2.55
C PHE A 33 -7.11 3.82 1.69
N PRO A 34 -7.28 4.33 0.45
CA PRO A 34 -8.31 3.85 -0.47
C PRO A 34 -8.21 2.36 -0.80
N GLU A 35 -9.33 1.79 -1.22
CA GLU A 35 -9.43 0.41 -1.71
C GLU A 35 -8.46 0.17 -2.88
N LEU A 36 -7.80 -1.01 -2.86
CA LEU A 36 -6.81 -1.44 -3.86
C LEU A 36 -5.69 -0.40 -4.12
N GLY A 37 -5.40 0.47 -3.15
CA GLY A 37 -4.39 1.51 -3.27
C GLY A 37 -2.97 0.97 -3.51
N VAL A 38 -2.68 -0.26 -3.07
CA VAL A 38 -1.37 -0.89 -3.31
C VAL A 38 -1.23 -1.33 -4.78
N SER A 39 -2.27 -1.93 -5.38
CA SER A 39 -2.23 -2.44 -6.77
C SER A 39 -2.67 -1.42 -7.83
N ALA A 40 -3.38 -0.36 -7.42
CA ALA A 40 -4.18 0.56 -8.24
C ALA A 40 -5.35 -0.12 -8.99
N TYR A 41 -6.53 0.50 -8.94
CA TYR A 41 -7.83 -0.07 -9.30
C TYR A 41 -8.02 -0.40 -10.79
N SER A 42 -7.31 0.26 -11.71
CA SER A 42 -7.52 0.11 -13.16
C SER A 42 -6.69 -1.02 -13.77
N ASN A 43 -6.82 -2.24 -13.25
CA ASN A 43 -6.09 -3.44 -13.74
C ASN A 43 -7.03 -4.50 -14.35
N GLU A 44 -8.18 -4.12 -14.94
CA GLU A 44 -9.23 -5.06 -15.41
C GLU A 44 -8.70 -6.30 -16.16
N ASP A 45 -7.61 -6.19 -16.94
CA ASP A 45 -6.93 -7.31 -17.62
C ASP A 45 -5.62 -7.81 -16.96
N LEU A 46 -5.05 -7.06 -16.02
CA LEU A 46 -3.76 -7.37 -15.36
C LEU A 46 -3.89 -8.10 -14.01
N PHE A 47 -5.10 -8.16 -13.45
CA PHE A 47 -5.37 -8.87 -12.18
C PHE A 47 -5.05 -10.37 -12.22
N PHE A 48 -5.03 -10.98 -13.41
CA PHE A 48 -4.81 -12.42 -13.60
C PHE A 48 -3.33 -12.83 -13.74
N GLN A 49 -2.38 -11.97 -13.42
CA GLN A 49 -0.96 -12.32 -13.47
C GLN A 49 -0.40 -12.57 -12.05
N ASP A 50 0.12 -13.78 -11.81
CA ASP A 50 0.86 -14.14 -10.59
C ASP A 50 1.93 -13.11 -10.21
N ALA A 51 2.51 -12.45 -11.22
CA ALA A 51 3.49 -11.38 -11.05
C ALA A 51 2.93 -10.15 -10.30
N LEU A 52 1.66 -9.78 -10.53
CA LEU A 52 1.05 -8.64 -9.84
C LEU A 52 0.75 -8.98 -8.38
N LEU A 53 0.27 -10.20 -8.10
CA LEU A 53 0.03 -10.68 -6.74
C LEU A 53 1.34 -10.75 -5.95
N SER A 54 2.38 -11.34 -6.54
CA SER A 54 3.72 -11.40 -5.92
C SER A 54 4.27 -10.01 -5.61
N ARG A 55 4.19 -9.06 -6.56
CA ARG A 55 4.63 -7.67 -6.33
C ARG A 55 3.78 -6.94 -5.29
N THR A 56 2.49 -7.26 -5.20
CA THR A 56 1.60 -6.71 -4.17
C THR A 56 2.02 -7.22 -2.79
N GLU A 57 2.34 -8.51 -2.66
CA GLU A 57 2.84 -9.09 -1.42
C GLU A 57 4.18 -8.47 -1.00
N GLU A 58 5.11 -8.29 -1.93
CA GLU A 58 6.37 -7.58 -1.68
C GLU A 58 6.14 -6.14 -1.21
N ALA A 59 5.20 -5.43 -1.84
CA ALA A 59 4.82 -4.07 -1.46
C ALA A 59 4.22 -4.01 -0.04
N LEU A 60 3.39 -4.99 0.34
CA LEU A 60 2.88 -5.11 1.70
C LEU A 60 3.99 -5.39 2.72
N ARG A 61 4.96 -6.26 2.39
CA ARG A 61 6.14 -6.50 3.25
C ARG A 61 6.98 -5.25 3.43
N ALA A 62 7.10 -4.41 2.40
CA ALA A 62 7.77 -3.12 2.48
C ALA A 62 7.03 -2.14 3.40
N ILE A 63 5.69 -2.08 3.31
CA ILE A 63 4.87 -1.27 4.22
C ILE A 63 5.05 -1.75 5.66
N LEU A 64 4.88 -3.04 5.93
CA LEU A 64 5.05 -3.62 7.27
C LEU A 64 6.43 -3.32 7.87
N SER A 65 7.49 -3.45 7.07
CA SER A 65 8.85 -3.15 7.51
C SER A 65 9.04 -1.65 7.78
N GLY A 66 8.48 -0.79 6.92
CA GLY A 66 8.57 0.66 7.01
C GLY A 66 7.75 1.27 8.16
N THR A 67 6.74 0.55 8.66
CA THR A 67 5.88 0.99 9.77
C THR A 67 6.19 0.32 11.10
N LYS A 68 7.15 -0.62 11.16
CA LYS A 68 7.44 -1.43 12.36
C LYS A 68 7.77 -0.61 13.62
N ALA A 69 8.35 0.58 13.45
CA ALA A 69 8.74 1.47 14.54
C ALA A 69 7.76 2.63 14.76
N LEU A 70 6.60 2.62 14.11
CA LEU A 70 5.59 3.67 14.21
C LEU A 70 4.42 3.16 15.04
N ASP A 71 4.02 3.93 16.05
CA ASP A 71 2.87 3.61 16.91
C ASP A 71 1.56 4.07 16.24
N ILE A 72 1.27 3.56 15.04
CA ILE A 72 0.09 3.92 14.23
C ILE A 72 -0.53 2.70 13.57
N ILE A 73 -1.86 2.65 13.54
CA ILE A 73 -2.62 1.64 12.78
C ILE A 73 -2.73 2.08 11.32
N VAL A 74 -2.35 1.19 10.40
CA VAL A 74 -2.39 1.46 8.96
C VAL A 74 -3.35 0.48 8.27
N VAL A 75 -4.35 1.01 7.56
CA VAL A 75 -5.33 0.23 6.81
C VAL A 75 -5.14 0.49 5.32
N VAL A 76 -4.75 -0.54 4.56
CA VAL A 76 -4.49 -0.46 3.11
C VAL A 76 -5.30 -1.50 2.35
N GLY A 77 -5.77 -1.16 1.15
CA GLY A 77 -6.40 -2.11 0.23
C GLY A 77 -5.39 -2.76 -0.71
N ALA A 78 -5.42 -4.10 -0.80
CA ALA A 78 -4.55 -4.90 -1.67
C ALA A 78 -5.24 -6.20 -2.13
N PRO A 79 -5.02 -6.65 -3.38
CA PRO A 79 -5.48 -7.96 -3.83
C PRO A 79 -4.60 -9.07 -3.23
N LEU A 80 -5.22 -10.03 -2.57
CA LEU A 80 -4.56 -11.21 -1.99
C LEU A 80 -5.23 -12.48 -2.52
N GLN A 81 -4.42 -13.48 -2.81
CA GLN A 81 -4.90 -14.83 -3.11
C GLN A 81 -4.98 -15.63 -1.81
N ILE A 82 -6.11 -16.29 -1.55
CA ILE A 82 -6.38 -17.11 -0.36
C ILE A 82 -6.55 -18.56 -0.80
#